data_AF-A0A8T6TMT1-F1
#
_entry.id   AF-A0A8T6TMT1-F1
#
_cell.length_a   1.000
_cell.length_b   1.000
_cell.length_c   1.000
_cell.angle_alpha   90.00
_cell.angle_beta   90.00
_cell.angle_gamma   90.00
#
_symmetry.space_group_name_H-M   'P 1'
#
loop_
_entity.id
_entity.type
_entity.pdbx_description
1 polymer ?
#
loop_
_entity_poly.entity_id
_entity_poly.type
_entity_poly.pdbx_seq_one_letter_code
_entity_poly.pdbx_strand_id
1 'polypeptide(L)'
;MHWADVIAAKLLERGRHHRVASGTSISGQPHIGSAADVIFADIIVRAVNDAGGEAKGVWIRDDMDPLRSLPPQIPEEFEQYMGMPVHDLPEVEGVPYVEFFSRPFLEGLKRVGIEPEQVSGHDIYRGGMAVDLVRTALDRADDVRLILE
;
A
#
# COMPACT_ATOMS: atom_id res chain seq x y z
N MET A 1 26.32 -4.48 -13.18
CA MET A 1 25.47 -3.41 -12.67
C MET A 1 24.06 -3.69 -13.17
N HIS A 2 23.18 -4.11 -12.27
CA HIS A 2 21.78 -4.40 -12.51
C HIS A 2 20.94 -3.10 -12.46
N TRP A 3 19.69 -3.13 -12.91
CA TRP A 3 18.82 -1.94 -12.90
C TRP A 3 18.62 -1.38 -11.49
N ALA A 4 18.54 -2.27 -10.49
CA ALA A 4 18.38 -1.89 -9.08
C ALA A 4 19.58 -1.11 -8.56
N ASP A 5 20.81 -1.50 -8.93
CA ASP A 5 22.04 -0.77 -8.57
C ASP A 5 22.03 0.65 -9.14
N VAL A 6 21.53 0.83 -10.37
CA VAL A 6 21.41 2.13 -11.01
C VAL A 6 20.40 3.02 -10.27
N ILE A 7 19.28 2.45 -9.81
CA ILE A 7 18.31 3.17 -8.98
C ILE A 7 18.92 3.54 -7.63
N ALA A 8 19.62 2.60 -6.97
CA ALA A 8 20.28 2.83 -5.70
C ALA A 8 21.31 3.96 -5.78
N ALA A 9 22.16 3.98 -6.81
CA ALA A 9 23.12 5.05 -7.02
C ALA A 9 22.45 6.44 -7.12
N LYS A 10 21.37 6.54 -7.91
CA LYS A 10 20.58 7.77 -8.04
C LYS A 10 19.90 8.20 -6.75
N LEU A 11 19.43 7.25 -5.94
CA LEU A 11 18.84 7.55 -4.64
C LEU A 11 19.90 8.10 -3.68
N LEU A 12 21.09 7.49 -3.66
CA LEU A 12 22.21 7.90 -2.79
C LEU A 12 22.76 9.29 -3.13
N GLU A 13 22.60 9.77 -4.36
CA GLU A 13 22.87 11.17 -4.72
C GLU A 13 21.92 12.16 -4.01
N ARG A 14 20.72 11.72 -3.63
CA ARG A 14 19.66 12.56 -3.01
C ARG A 14 19.65 12.48 -1.49
N GLY A 15 20.30 11.49 -0.90
CA GLY A 15 20.34 11.29 0.54
C GLY A 15 20.80 9.88 0.90
N ARG A 16 21.07 9.65 2.18
CA ARG A 16 21.46 8.31 2.67
C ARG A 16 20.28 7.50 3.22
N HIS A 17 19.21 8.17 3.64
CA HIS A 17 18.05 7.55 4.26
C HIS A 17 16.85 7.60 3.33
N HIS A 18 16.22 6.46 3.07
CA HIS A 18 15.08 6.34 2.17
C HIS A 18 13.95 5.49 2.76
N ARG A 19 12.71 5.84 2.41
CA ARG A 19 11.55 4.96 2.53
C ARG A 19 11.06 4.64 1.13
N VAL A 20 10.97 3.36 0.80
CA VAL A 20 10.47 2.88 -0.50
C VAL A 20 9.07 2.34 -0.25
N ALA A 21 8.07 3.03 -0.78
CA ALA A 21 6.67 2.66 -0.61
C ALA A 21 6.19 1.78 -1.75
N SER A 22 5.39 0.79 -1.40
CA SER A 22 4.53 -0.03 -2.27
C SER A 22 3.09 0.07 -1.74
N GLY A 23 2.11 -0.23 -2.57
CA GLY A 23 0.69 -0.05 -2.22
C GLY A 23 -0.20 -1.17 -2.76
N THR A 24 -1.24 -1.53 -2.02
CA THR A 24 -2.24 -2.49 -2.52
C THR A 24 -3.62 -2.20 -1.96
N SER A 25 -4.61 -2.11 -2.85
CA SER A 25 -6.02 -2.07 -2.47
C SER A 25 -6.48 -3.42 -1.92
N ILE A 26 -7.14 -3.38 -0.77
CA ILE A 26 -7.66 -4.57 -0.07
C ILE A 26 -9.16 -4.74 -0.34
N SER A 27 -9.66 -4.27 -1.48
CA SER A 27 -11.05 -4.51 -1.90
C SER A 27 -11.32 -5.95 -2.35
N GLY A 28 -10.30 -6.81 -2.38
CA GLY A 28 -10.38 -8.23 -2.65
C GLY A 28 -9.01 -8.90 -2.45
N GLN A 29 -8.90 -10.18 -2.81
CA GLN A 29 -7.68 -10.97 -2.61
C GLN A 29 -6.49 -10.41 -3.43
N PRO A 30 -5.40 -9.96 -2.78
CA PRO A 30 -4.17 -9.63 -3.48
C PRO A 30 -3.63 -10.84 -4.24
N HIS A 31 -3.17 -10.61 -5.48
CA HIS A 31 -2.64 -11.64 -6.35
C HIS A 31 -1.15 -11.43 -6.64
N ILE A 32 -0.52 -12.33 -7.40
CA ILE A 32 0.91 -12.24 -7.73
C ILE A 32 1.32 -10.90 -8.37
N GLY A 33 0.44 -10.28 -9.16
CA GLY A 33 0.64 -8.93 -9.68
C GLY A 33 0.77 -7.86 -8.60
N SER A 34 -0.01 -7.93 -7.50
CA SER A 34 0.13 -7.04 -6.34
C SER A 34 1.45 -7.29 -5.61
N ALA A 35 1.89 -8.54 -5.54
CA ALA A 35 3.18 -8.90 -4.95
C ALA A 35 4.37 -8.29 -5.72
N ALA A 36 4.24 -8.13 -7.05
CA ALA A 36 5.32 -7.59 -7.87
C ALA A 36 5.76 -6.19 -7.42
N ASP A 37 4.82 -5.30 -7.06
CA ASP A 37 5.13 -3.97 -6.55
C ASP A 37 5.96 -4.02 -5.25
N VAL A 38 5.55 -4.88 -4.32
CA VAL A 38 6.27 -5.09 -3.05
C VAL A 38 7.64 -5.72 -3.28
N ILE A 39 7.75 -6.66 -4.22
CA ILE A 39 9.03 -7.29 -4.60
C ILE A 39 9.98 -6.25 -5.22
N PHE A 40 9.50 -5.39 -6.12
CA PHE A 40 10.33 -4.33 -6.70
C PHE A 40 10.79 -3.33 -5.64
N ALA A 41 9.91 -2.94 -4.72
CA ALA A 41 10.27 -2.08 -3.60
C ALA A 41 11.37 -2.73 -2.74
N ASP A 42 11.24 -4.01 -2.40
CA ASP A 42 12.23 -4.76 -1.62
C ASP A 42 13.59 -4.88 -2.34
N ILE A 43 13.59 -5.13 -3.65
CA ILE A 43 14.82 -5.16 -4.46
C ILE A 43 15.54 -3.80 -4.39
N ILE A 44 14.81 -2.69 -4.49
CA ILE A 44 15.40 -1.34 -4.39
C ILE A 44 15.94 -1.09 -2.98
N VAL A 45 15.20 -1.48 -1.94
CA VAL A 45 15.64 -1.36 -0.54
C VAL A 45 16.96 -2.09 -0.33
N ARG A 46 17.07 -3.34 -0.79
CA ARG A 46 18.30 -4.13 -0.71
C ARG A 46 19.44 -3.47 -1.48
N ALA A 47 19.21 -3.03 -2.71
CA ALA A 47 20.25 -2.39 -3.52
C ALA A 47 20.79 -1.10 -2.87
N VAL A 48 19.92 -0.28 -2.25
CA VAL A 48 20.34 0.91 -1.50
C VAL A 48 21.17 0.52 -0.26
N ASN A 49 20.74 -0.48 0.49
CA ASN A 49 21.45 -0.96 1.68
C ASN A 49 22.81 -1.59 1.34
N ASP A 50 22.87 -2.40 0.28
CA ASP A 50 24.11 -3.01 -0.22
C ASP A 50 25.12 -1.95 -0.72
N ALA A 51 24.62 -0.83 -1.25
CA ALA A 51 25.43 0.32 -1.65
C ALA A 51 25.81 1.25 -0.47
N GLY A 52 25.48 0.87 0.77
CA GLY A 52 25.86 1.58 1.99
C GLY A 52 24.92 2.71 2.40
N GLY A 53 23.70 2.76 1.88
CA GLY A 53 22.61 3.59 2.38
C GLY A 53 21.80 2.94 3.50
N GLU A 54 20.70 3.58 3.89
CA GLU A 54 19.70 3.04 4.81
C GLU A 54 18.30 3.22 4.19
N ALA A 55 17.74 2.14 3.67
CA ALA A 55 16.40 2.10 3.11
C ALA A 55 15.49 1.17 3.91
N LYS A 56 14.22 1.56 4.04
CA LYS A 56 13.13 0.73 4.59
C LYS A 56 12.00 0.60 3.60
N GLY A 57 11.49 -0.62 3.44
CA GLY A 57 10.31 -0.91 2.65
C GLY A 57 9.05 -0.64 3.47
N VAL A 58 8.09 0.06 2.86
CA VAL A 58 6.77 0.32 3.43
C VAL A 58 5.73 -0.26 2.48
N TRP A 59 4.75 -0.97 3.01
CA TRP A 59 3.58 -1.45 2.28
C TRP A 59 2.34 -0.77 2.84
N ILE A 60 1.71 0.03 1.99
CA ILE A 60 0.49 0.77 2.30
C ILE A 60 -0.69 -0.10 1.88
N ARG A 61 -1.52 -0.48 2.86
CA ARG A 61 -2.81 -1.12 2.59
C ARG A 61 -3.85 -0.02 2.39
N ASP A 62 -4.42 0.07 1.20
CA ASP A 62 -5.48 1.05 0.90
C ASP A 62 -6.83 0.54 1.43
N ASP A 63 -6.92 0.40 2.76
CA ASP A 63 -8.09 -0.12 3.46
C ASP A 63 -9.23 0.90 3.61
N MET A 64 -9.03 2.14 3.15
CA MET A 64 -10.09 3.14 3.00
C MET A 64 -10.76 3.12 1.62
N ASP A 65 -10.27 2.28 0.69
CA ASP A 65 -10.93 2.14 -0.61
C ASP A 65 -12.35 1.59 -0.44
N PRO A 66 -13.30 2.06 -1.26
CA PRO A 66 -14.66 1.55 -1.22
C PRO A 66 -14.72 0.11 -1.75
N LEU A 67 -15.62 -0.70 -1.21
CA LEU A 67 -15.99 -1.99 -1.79
C LEU A 67 -16.64 -1.76 -3.16
N ARG A 68 -15.89 -1.97 -4.25
CA ARG A 68 -16.33 -1.70 -5.64
C ARG A 68 -17.02 -2.89 -6.30
N SER A 69 -16.71 -4.09 -5.84
CA SER A 69 -17.26 -5.36 -6.33
C SER A 69 -17.12 -6.42 -5.25
N LEU A 70 -18.05 -7.35 -5.18
CA LEU A 70 -17.99 -8.44 -4.22
C LEU A 70 -16.96 -9.51 -4.67
N PRO A 71 -15.90 -9.78 -3.89
CA PRO A 71 -14.98 -10.88 -4.21
C PRO A 71 -15.69 -12.24 -4.05
N PRO A 72 -15.38 -13.26 -4.87
CA PRO A 72 -16.06 -14.56 -4.82
C PRO A 72 -15.97 -15.29 -3.47
N GLN A 73 -14.98 -14.95 -2.64
CA GLN A 73 -14.78 -15.53 -1.31
C GLN A 73 -15.68 -14.90 -0.24
N ILE A 74 -16.37 -13.79 -0.56
CA ILE A 74 -17.17 -13.03 0.40
C ILE A 74 -18.65 -13.38 0.23
N PRO A 75 -19.40 -13.60 1.32
CA PRO A 75 -20.84 -13.86 1.27
C PRO A 75 -21.65 -12.77 0.53
N GLU A 76 -22.69 -13.17 -0.20
CA GLU A 76 -23.58 -12.25 -0.96
C GLU A 76 -24.21 -11.15 -0.09
N GLU A 77 -24.42 -11.40 1.20
CA GLU A 77 -24.94 -10.40 2.14
C GLU A 77 -24.06 -9.15 2.24
N PHE A 78 -22.78 -9.21 1.86
CA PHE A 78 -21.89 -8.05 1.86
C PHE A 78 -22.20 -7.06 0.71
N GLU A 79 -23.04 -7.42 -0.27
CA GLU A 79 -23.53 -6.47 -1.29
C GLU A 79 -24.20 -5.24 -0.67
N GLN A 80 -24.77 -5.36 0.53
CA GLN A 80 -25.35 -4.23 1.25
C GLN A 80 -24.32 -3.16 1.67
N TYR A 81 -23.03 -3.49 1.67
CA TYR A 81 -21.93 -2.60 2.05
C TYR A 81 -21.16 -2.03 0.84
N MET A 82 -21.68 -2.20 -0.38
CA MET A 82 -21.05 -1.64 -1.59
C MET A 82 -20.86 -0.12 -1.47
N GLY A 83 -19.66 0.34 -1.85
CA GLY A 83 -19.27 1.74 -1.74
C GLY A 83 -18.75 2.16 -0.35
N MET A 84 -18.84 1.30 0.68
CA MET A 84 -18.27 1.58 1.99
C MET A 84 -16.77 1.26 2.03
N PRO A 85 -15.96 1.99 2.83
CA PRO A 85 -14.56 1.66 3.05
C PRO A 85 -14.39 0.22 3.52
N VAL A 86 -13.45 -0.52 2.95
CA VAL A 86 -13.24 -1.95 3.27
C VAL A 86 -12.81 -2.18 4.72
N HIS A 87 -12.19 -1.19 5.36
CA HIS A 87 -11.88 -1.20 6.79
C HIS A 87 -13.14 -1.19 7.68
N ASP A 88 -14.21 -0.55 7.24
CA ASP A 88 -15.45 -0.38 8.03
C ASP A 88 -16.43 -1.56 7.84
N LEU A 89 -16.04 -2.59 7.07
CA LEU A 89 -16.86 -3.78 6.81
C LEU A 89 -16.85 -4.76 7.99
N PRO A 90 -17.92 -5.55 8.17
CA PRO A 90 -17.96 -6.56 9.20
C PRO A 90 -16.93 -7.68 8.98
N GLU A 91 -16.71 -8.46 10.02
CA GLU A 91 -15.81 -9.62 9.98
C GLU A 91 -16.33 -10.72 9.05
N VAL A 92 -15.40 -11.36 8.34
CA VAL A 92 -15.63 -12.54 7.50
C VAL A 92 -15.07 -13.73 8.26
N GLU A 93 -15.93 -14.69 8.61
CA GLU A 93 -15.54 -15.88 9.39
C GLU A 93 -14.82 -15.55 10.72
N GLY A 94 -15.20 -14.44 11.37
CA GLY A 94 -14.58 -13.98 12.62
C GLY A 94 -13.21 -13.31 12.45
N VAL A 95 -12.86 -12.92 11.20
CA VAL A 95 -11.64 -12.17 10.88
C VAL A 95 -12.04 -10.82 10.27
N PRO A 96 -11.46 -9.68 10.68
CA PRO A 96 -11.70 -8.39 10.04
C PRO A 96 -11.47 -8.46 8.53
N TYR A 97 -12.36 -7.86 7.74
CA TYR A 97 -12.35 -7.96 6.26
C TYR A 97 -10.97 -7.69 5.65
N VAL A 98 -10.29 -6.64 6.11
CA VAL A 98 -8.95 -6.26 5.64
C VAL A 98 -7.93 -7.37 5.96
N GLU A 99 -7.96 -7.91 7.17
CA GLU A 99 -7.04 -8.96 7.63
C GLU A 99 -7.32 -10.31 6.97
N PHE A 100 -8.58 -10.58 6.61
CA PHE A 100 -8.96 -11.78 5.86
C PHE A 100 -8.19 -11.88 4.53
N PHE A 101 -7.95 -10.75 3.86
CA PHE A 101 -7.20 -10.68 2.61
C PHE A 101 -5.70 -10.36 2.76
N SER A 102 -5.31 -9.47 3.68
CA SER A 102 -3.92 -9.04 3.82
C SER A 102 -3.02 -10.10 4.46
N ARG A 103 -3.52 -10.87 5.44
CA ARG A 103 -2.69 -11.83 6.19
C ARG A 103 -2.12 -12.94 5.30
N PRO A 104 -2.90 -13.64 4.45
CA PRO A 104 -2.34 -14.64 3.53
C PRO A 104 -1.31 -14.06 2.56
N PHE A 105 -1.52 -12.82 2.11
CA PHE A 105 -0.60 -12.12 1.22
C PHE A 105 0.75 -11.84 1.90
N LEU A 106 0.73 -11.28 3.11
CA LEU A 106 1.93 -11.00 3.91
C LEU A 106 2.67 -12.29 4.31
N GLU A 107 1.94 -13.35 4.67
CA GLU A 107 2.54 -14.66 4.91
C GLU A 107 3.25 -15.21 3.67
N GLY A 108 2.67 -15.00 2.48
CA GLY A 108 3.29 -15.35 1.21
C GLY A 108 4.61 -14.60 0.96
N LEU A 109 4.62 -13.28 1.18
CA LEU A 109 5.82 -12.44 1.05
C LEU A 109 6.90 -12.84 2.06
N LYS A 110 6.51 -13.16 3.30
CA LYS A 110 7.44 -13.60 4.33
C LYS A 110 8.18 -14.89 3.94
N ARG A 111 7.51 -15.82 3.25
CA ARG A 111 8.14 -17.07 2.76
C ARG A 111 9.27 -16.83 1.75
N VAL A 112 9.27 -15.70 1.07
CA VAL A 112 10.34 -15.29 0.15
C VAL A 112 11.29 -14.25 0.77
N GLY A 113 11.20 -14.03 2.08
CA GLY A 113 12.11 -13.17 2.84
C GLY A 113 11.81 -11.68 2.74
N ILE A 114 10.57 -11.31 2.43
CA ILE A 114 10.10 -9.92 2.32
C ILE A 114 9.13 -9.62 3.48
N GLU A 115 9.49 -8.66 4.33
CA GLU A 115 8.69 -8.24 5.50
C GLU A 115 8.64 -6.70 5.56
N PRO A 116 7.75 -6.04 4.80
CA PRO A 116 7.67 -4.59 4.76
C PRO A 116 7.00 -4.04 6.03
N GLU A 117 7.32 -2.79 6.39
CA GLU A 117 6.55 -2.04 7.40
C GLU A 117 5.14 -1.80 6.87
N GLN A 118 4.13 -2.15 7.66
CA GLN A 118 2.73 -2.03 7.25
C GLN A 118 2.17 -0.67 7.65
N VAL A 119 1.47 0.00 6.73
CA VAL A 119 0.80 1.28 6.97
C VAL A 119 -0.65 1.19 6.49
N SER A 120 -1.60 1.53 7.37
CA SER A 120 -3.02 1.58 7.06
C SER A 120 -3.43 2.92 6.46
N GLY A 121 -4.17 2.90 5.36
CA GLY A 121 -4.86 4.07 4.83
C GLY A 121 -5.86 4.64 5.85
N HIS A 122 -6.58 3.78 6.56
CA HIS A 122 -7.50 4.18 7.63
C HIS A 122 -6.77 4.99 8.70
N ASP A 123 -5.61 4.53 9.17
CA ASP A 123 -4.82 5.26 10.17
C ASP A 123 -4.31 6.60 9.63
N ILE A 124 -3.92 6.67 8.35
CA ILE A 124 -3.50 7.93 7.71
C ILE A 124 -4.65 8.95 7.71
N TYR A 125 -5.85 8.54 7.30
CA TYR A 125 -6.99 9.44 7.15
C TYR A 125 -7.68 9.73 8.49
N ARG A 126 -8.08 8.70 9.23
CA ARG A 126 -8.80 8.84 10.52
C ARG A 126 -7.89 9.30 11.66
N GLY A 127 -6.61 8.97 11.60
CA GLY A 127 -5.60 9.45 12.56
C GLY A 127 -5.20 10.91 12.35
N GLY A 128 -5.74 11.59 11.33
CA GLY A 128 -5.54 13.01 11.11
C GLY A 128 -4.23 13.39 10.39
N MET A 129 -3.37 12.41 10.05
CA MET A 129 -2.09 12.66 9.37
C MET A 129 -2.28 13.34 8.01
N ALA A 130 -3.39 13.07 7.33
CA ALA A 130 -3.70 13.63 6.03
C ALA A 130 -4.46 14.98 6.07
N VAL A 131 -4.85 15.50 7.24
CA VAL A 131 -5.78 16.67 7.31
C VAL A 131 -5.24 17.89 6.57
N ASP A 132 -3.98 18.26 6.82
CA ASP A 132 -3.38 19.43 6.17
C ASP A 132 -3.11 19.18 4.67
N LEU A 133 -2.82 17.94 4.29
CA LEU A 133 -2.67 17.55 2.88
C LEU A 133 -3.99 17.64 2.12
N VAL A 134 -5.08 17.15 2.71
CA VAL A 134 -6.43 17.26 2.16
C VAL A 134 -6.84 18.72 2.04
N ARG A 135 -6.60 19.55 3.06
CA ARG A 135 -6.86 20.98 2.98
C ARG A 135 -6.08 21.63 1.84
N THR A 136 -4.79 21.33 1.71
CA THR A 136 -3.95 21.84 0.62
C THR A 136 -4.49 21.44 -0.75
N ALA A 137 -4.92 20.18 -0.91
CA ALA A 137 -5.49 19.69 -2.16
C ALA A 137 -6.81 20.42 -2.53
N LEU A 138 -7.65 20.74 -1.54
CA LEU A 138 -8.88 21.50 -1.73
C LEU A 138 -8.59 22.98 -2.06
N ASP A 139 -7.67 23.61 -1.34
CA ASP A 139 -7.27 25.00 -1.56
C ASP A 139 -6.63 25.21 -2.94
N ARG A 140 -6.03 24.16 -3.49
CA ARG A 140 -5.37 24.15 -4.81
C ARG A 140 -6.13 23.31 -5.84
N ALA A 141 -7.45 23.17 -5.70
CA ALA A 141 -8.25 22.32 -6.58
C ALA A 141 -8.14 22.69 -8.06
N ASP A 142 -8.00 23.99 -8.38
CA ASP A 142 -7.82 24.46 -9.76
C ASP A 142 -6.48 23.99 -10.36
N ASP A 143 -5.40 24.05 -9.56
CA ASP A 143 -4.09 23.54 -9.98
C ASP A 143 -4.13 22.03 -10.21
N VAL A 144 -4.79 21.30 -9.30
CA VAL A 144 -4.97 19.85 -9.43
C VAL A 144 -5.74 19.53 -10.71
N ARG A 145 -6.82 20.27 -11.00
CA ARG A 145 -7.61 20.10 -12.21
C ARG A 145 -6.77 20.36 -13.47
N LEU A 146 -6.00 21.44 -13.50
CA LEU A 146 -5.13 21.78 -14.63
C LEU A 146 -4.06 20.71 -14.90
N ILE A 147 -3.56 20.02 -13.86
CA ILE A 147 -2.58 18.94 -14.02
C ILE A 147 -3.23 17.66 -14.58
N LEU A 148 -4.51 17.42 -14.30
CA LEU A 148 -5.24 16.22 -14.71
C LEU A 148 -5.89 16.35 -16.11
N GLU A 149 -6.10 17.57 -16.61
CA GLU A 149 -6.60 17.88 -17.96
C GLU A 149 -5.48 17.86 -19.01
#